data_AF-C1GZB5-F1
#
_entry.id   AF-C1GZB5-F1
#
_cell.length_a   1.000
_cell.length_b   1.000
_cell.length_c   1.000
_cell.angle_alpha   90.00
_cell.angle_beta   90.00
_cell.angle_gamma   90.00
#
_symmetry.space_group_name_H-M   'P 1'
#
loop_
_entity.id
_entity.type
_entity.pdbx_description
1 polymer ?
#
loop_
_entity_poly.entity_id
_entity_poly.type
_entity_poly.pdbx_seq_one_letter_code
_entity_poly.pdbx_strand_id
1 'polypeptide(L)'
;MPQVDILFVSYRSRAKFPSMAVRMIRGQQHNGKPLSGLDSNQRASYYEVIESSIVGIPVPRCLAGVLVVGHHLHFLSSDCKRGHGLGLSADDAMIEQQVPNFAKIRKKKGSGSFDVVFGGYPFNGPRSNSHMKVDPRLTKIDK
;
A
#
# COMPACT_ATOMS: atom_id res chain seq x y z
N MET A 1 13.96 15.66 24.51
CA MET A 1 13.88 14.46 23.64
C MET A 1 14.02 14.95 22.20
N PRO A 2 14.83 14.30 21.33
CA PRO A 2 14.89 14.71 19.93
C PRO A 2 13.52 14.47 19.30
N GLN A 3 12.92 15.53 18.76
CA GLN A 3 11.70 15.45 17.99
C GLN A 3 12.06 14.85 16.62
N VAL A 4 11.52 13.67 16.32
CA VAL A 4 11.70 13.03 15.02
C VAL A 4 10.41 13.26 14.24
N ASP A 5 10.46 14.20 13.31
CA ASP A 5 9.31 14.45 12.44
C ASP A 5 9.22 13.33 11.41
N ILE A 6 8.17 12.52 11.51
CA ILE A 6 7.87 11.48 10.54
C ILE A 6 7.09 12.10 9.39
N LEU A 7 7.73 12.19 8.22
CA LEU A 7 7.07 12.61 6.99
C LEU A 7 6.31 11.43 6.38
N PHE A 8 4.99 11.57 6.28
CA PHE A 8 4.19 10.67 5.47
C PHE A 8 4.15 11.16 4.03
N VAL A 9 4.14 10.21 3.10
CA VAL A 9 3.93 10.46 1.67
C VAL A 9 2.89 9.47 1.20
N SER A 10 1.95 9.90 0.37
CA SER A 10 1.18 8.99 -0.47
C SER A 10 1.65 9.17 -1.91
N TYR A 11 1.63 8.10 -2.68
CA TYR A 11 1.93 8.16 -4.09
C TYR A 11 0.91 7.38 -4.91
N ARG A 12 0.75 7.83 -6.15
CA ARG A 12 -0.09 7.21 -7.16
C ARG A 12 0.71 7.12 -8.45
N SER A 13 0.50 6.05 -9.21
CA SER A 13 0.89 6.00 -10.61
C SER A 13 -0.18 5.29 -11.43
N ARG A 14 -0.29 5.66 -12.70
CA ARG A 14 -1.05 4.91 -13.70
C ARG A 14 -0.11 4.62 -14.85
N ALA A 15 0.10 3.33 -15.13
CA ALA A 15 1.03 2.89 -16.16
C ALA A 15 0.65 1.49 -16.66
N LYS A 16 1.39 1.04 -17.68
CA LYS A 16 1.40 -0.34 -18.14
C LYS A 16 2.60 -1.04 -17.49
N PHE A 17 2.32 -1.97 -16.59
CA PHE A 17 3.34 -2.66 -15.79
C PHE A 17 3.68 -4.00 -16.45
N PRO A 18 4.96 -4.27 -16.78
CA PRO A 18 5.36 -5.55 -17.38
C PRO A 18 5.03 -6.75 -16.50
N SER A 19 5.11 -6.60 -15.17
CA SER A 19 4.67 -7.61 -14.23
C SER A 19 4.05 -7.00 -12.99
N MET A 20 3.05 -7.69 -12.45
CA MET A 20 2.37 -7.31 -11.21
C MET A 20 1.95 -8.56 -10.43
N ALA A 21 2.32 -8.59 -9.15
CA ALA A 21 1.90 -9.62 -8.20
C ALA A 21 0.91 -9.04 -7.20
N VAL A 22 -0.23 -9.69 -7.02
CA VAL A 22 -1.34 -9.19 -6.20
C VAL A 22 -1.81 -10.30 -5.27
N ARG A 23 -2.20 -9.92 -4.05
CA ARG A 23 -2.84 -10.79 -3.08
C ARG A 23 -4.25 -10.32 -2.79
N MET A 24 -5.17 -11.28 -2.75
CA MET A 24 -6.52 -11.11 -2.25
C MET A 24 -6.71 -12.00 -1.03
N ILE A 25 -7.22 -11.45 0.07
CA ILE A 25 -7.56 -12.19 1.27
C ILE A 25 -9.08 -12.28 1.33
N ARG A 26 -9.63 -13.50 1.39
CA ARG A 26 -11.06 -13.67 1.64
C ARG A 26 -11.37 -13.35 3.11
N GLY A 27 -12.58 -12.85 3.37
CA GLY A 27 -13.01 -12.44 4.71
C GLY A 27 -12.82 -13.52 5.78
N GLN A 28 -12.82 -13.07 7.05
CA GLN A 28 -12.78 -13.97 8.19
C GLN A 28 -13.99 -14.91 8.18
N GLN A 29 -13.75 -16.20 8.43
CA GLN A 29 -14.84 -17.19 8.52
C GLN A 29 -15.59 -17.12 9.86
N HIS A 30 -14.98 -16.53 10.88
CA HIS A 30 -15.57 -16.30 12.19
C HIS A 30 -14.95 -15.05 12.82
N ASN A 31 -15.72 -14.40 13.70
CA ASN A 31 -15.28 -13.17 14.36
C ASN A 31 -14.02 -13.41 15.17
N GLY A 32 -13.06 -12.48 15.04
CA GLY A 32 -11.83 -12.48 15.84
C GLY A 32 -10.74 -13.43 15.32
N LYS A 33 -10.95 -14.16 14.21
CA LYS A 33 -9.88 -14.96 13.60
C LYS A 33 -8.67 -14.07 13.29
N PRO A 34 -7.45 -14.37 13.79
CA PRO A 34 -6.29 -13.53 13.56
C PRO A 34 -5.96 -13.46 12.06
N LEU A 35 -5.40 -12.32 11.62
CA LEU A 35 -5.05 -12.12 10.21
C LEU A 35 -4.06 -13.18 9.70
N SER A 36 -3.10 -13.59 10.53
CA SER A 36 -2.18 -14.71 10.26
C SER A 36 -2.90 -16.04 10.06
N GLY A 37 -4.08 -16.23 10.63
CA GLY A 37 -4.89 -17.43 10.40
C GLY A 37 -5.58 -17.45 9.03
N LEU A 38 -5.50 -16.37 8.24
CA LEU A 38 -6.16 -16.26 6.93
C LEU A 38 -5.31 -16.78 5.78
N ASP A 39 -4.14 -17.34 6.05
CA ASP A 39 -3.20 -17.75 5.01
C ASP A 39 -3.79 -18.79 4.04
N SER A 40 -4.59 -19.74 4.53
CA SER A 40 -5.28 -20.72 3.68
C SER A 40 -6.35 -20.11 2.77
N ASN A 41 -6.77 -18.88 3.06
CA ASN A 41 -7.82 -18.16 2.35
C ASN A 41 -7.28 -17.00 1.50
N GLN A 42 -5.95 -16.89 1.35
CA GLN A 42 -5.34 -15.92 0.47
C GLN A 42 -5.10 -16.51 -0.92
N ARG A 43 -5.35 -15.71 -1.95
CA ARG A 43 -4.99 -16.03 -3.33
C ARG A 43 -3.98 -15.00 -3.82
N ALA A 44 -2.82 -15.49 -4.23
CA ALA A 44 -1.86 -14.71 -5.00
C ALA A 44 -2.15 -14.90 -6.49
N SER A 45 -2.09 -13.82 -7.25
CA SER A 45 -2.20 -13.82 -8.71
C SER A 45 -1.05 -13.02 -9.29
N TYR A 46 -0.50 -13.51 -10.39
CA TYR A 46 0.54 -12.86 -11.17
C TYR A 46 -0.04 -12.45 -12.51
N TYR A 47 0.28 -11.24 -12.92
CA TYR A 47 -0.17 -10.66 -14.18
C TYR A 47 1.04 -10.18 -14.95
N GLU A 48 1.04 -10.49 -16.24
CA GLU A 48 2.00 -9.98 -17.20
C GLU A 48 1.35 -8.87 -18.01
N VAL A 49 2.12 -7.81 -18.25
CA VAL A 49 1.78 -6.70 -19.15
C VAL A 49 0.37 -6.15 -18.90
N ILE A 50 0.22 -5.44 -17.78
CA ILE A 50 -1.08 -5.01 -17.28
C ILE A 50 -1.18 -3.49 -17.10
N GLU A 51 -2.23 -2.89 -17.65
CA GLU A 51 -2.56 -1.50 -17.33
C GLU A 51 -3.22 -1.44 -15.95
N SER A 52 -2.68 -0.60 -15.07
CA SER A 52 -3.14 -0.46 -13.69
C SER A 52 -2.98 0.96 -13.20
N SER A 53 -3.79 1.32 -12.21
CA SER A 53 -3.41 2.33 -11.23
C SER A 53 -2.82 1.65 -10.00
N ILE A 54 -1.83 2.29 -9.38
CA ILE A 54 -1.25 1.91 -8.10
C ILE A 54 -1.44 3.08 -7.13
N VAL A 55 -1.69 2.76 -5.87
CA VAL A 55 -1.61 3.71 -4.76
C VAL A 55 -0.74 3.09 -3.67
N GLY A 56 0.07 3.90 -3.00
CA GLY A 56 0.93 3.40 -1.95
C GLY A 56 1.33 4.45 -0.93
N ILE A 57 1.76 3.95 0.23
CA ILE A 57 2.30 4.74 1.33
C ILE A 57 3.61 4.06 1.75
N PRO A 58 4.78 4.76 1.67
CA PRO A 58 5.99 4.30 2.29
C PRO A 58 5.90 4.54 3.80
N VAL A 59 6.10 3.49 4.58
CA VAL A 59 5.97 3.51 6.04
C VAL A 59 7.34 3.23 6.67
N PRO A 60 7.86 4.13 7.53
CA PRO A 60 9.13 3.93 8.21
C PRO A 60 9.03 2.84 9.28
N ARG A 61 10.16 2.19 9.57
CA ARG A 61 10.23 1.06 10.52
C ARG A 61 9.80 1.44 11.94
N CYS A 62 9.96 2.69 12.37
CA CYS A 62 9.53 3.14 13.70
C CYS A 62 8.00 3.06 13.93
N LEU A 63 7.20 2.86 12.87
CA LEU A 63 5.75 2.69 12.94
C LEU A 63 5.30 1.22 12.83
N ALA A 64 6.21 0.27 12.99
CA ALA A 64 5.88 -1.16 13.04
C ALA A 64 4.81 -1.45 14.10
N GLY A 65 3.83 -2.29 13.75
CA GLY A 65 2.71 -2.64 14.63
C GLY A 65 1.55 -1.64 14.63
N VAL A 66 1.80 -0.38 14.26
CA VAL A 66 0.75 0.61 13.98
C VAL A 66 0.36 0.59 12.51
N LEU A 67 1.36 0.48 11.62
CA LEU A 67 1.22 0.41 10.17
C LEU A 67 2.05 -0.74 9.59
N VAL A 68 1.79 -1.05 8.31
CA VAL A 68 2.59 -2.03 7.54
C VAL A 68 3.86 -1.34 7.06
N VAL A 69 4.99 -1.69 7.63
CA VAL A 69 6.32 -1.13 7.30
C VAL A 69 6.71 -1.44 5.85
N GLY A 70 7.42 -0.51 5.22
CA GLY A 70 7.83 -0.62 3.82
C GLY A 70 6.81 0.04 2.88
N HIS A 71 6.75 -0.43 1.64
CA HIS A 71 5.80 0.09 0.66
C HIS A 71 4.48 -0.67 0.76
N HIS A 72 3.48 -0.06 1.41
CA HIS A 72 2.13 -0.65 1.45
C HIS A 72 1.38 -0.25 0.17
N LEU A 73 1.19 -1.20 -0.74
CA LEU A 73 0.68 -0.99 -2.09
C LEU A 73 -0.72 -1.58 -2.29
N HIS A 74 -1.57 -0.88 -3.03
CA HIS A 74 -2.81 -1.41 -3.59
C HIS A 74 -2.85 -1.13 -5.10
N PHE A 75 -3.40 -2.08 -5.86
CA PHE A 75 -3.51 -2.05 -7.31
C PHE A 75 -4.95 -2.11 -7.77
N LEU A 76 -5.29 -1.36 -8.81
CA LEU A 76 -6.62 -1.34 -9.43
C LEU A 76 -6.51 -1.39 -10.96
N SER A 77 -7.16 -2.38 -11.57
CA SER A 77 -7.29 -2.47 -13.02
C SER A 77 -8.06 -1.36 -13.68
N SER A 78 -7.96 -1.30 -15.02
CA SER A 78 -9.00 -0.76 -15.89
C SER A 78 -10.37 -1.44 -15.71
N ASP A 79 -10.44 -2.76 -15.49
CA ASP A 79 -11.70 -3.47 -15.20
C ASP A 79 -12.17 -3.36 -13.73
N CYS A 80 -11.54 -2.48 -12.94
CA CYS A 80 -11.80 -2.27 -11.51
C CYS A 80 -11.69 -3.52 -10.62
N LYS A 81 -11.02 -4.59 -11.09
CA LYS A 81 -10.61 -5.72 -10.25
C LYS A 81 -9.19 -5.48 -9.72
N ARG A 82 -8.75 -6.27 -8.73
CA ARG A 82 -7.44 -6.23 -8.02
C ARG A 82 -7.43 -5.46 -6.68
N GLY A 83 -6.45 -5.80 -5.86
CA GLY A 83 -6.39 -5.52 -4.42
C GLY A 83 -4.98 -5.25 -3.90
N HIS A 84 -4.51 -6.00 -2.91
CA HIS A 84 -3.26 -5.70 -2.21
C HIS A 84 -2.04 -6.08 -3.06
N GLY A 85 -1.16 -5.11 -3.30
CA GLY A 85 0.02 -5.29 -4.12
C GLY A 85 1.12 -6.02 -3.36
N LEU A 86 1.59 -7.12 -3.94
CA LEU A 86 2.80 -7.79 -3.45
C LEU A 86 4.02 -7.13 -4.07
N GLY A 87 4.04 -6.95 -5.40
CA GLY A 87 5.14 -6.33 -6.12
C GLY A 87 4.79 -5.97 -7.55
N LEU A 88 5.66 -5.21 -8.21
CA LEU A 88 5.51 -4.82 -9.61
C LEU A 88 6.87 -4.59 -10.27
N SER A 89 6.90 -4.62 -11.59
CA SER A 89 7.94 -3.99 -12.40
C SER A 89 7.32 -2.84 -13.21
N ALA A 90 8.11 -1.81 -13.47
CA ALA A 90 7.71 -0.67 -14.30
C ALA A 90 8.91 -0.22 -15.13
N ASP A 91 8.68 -0.01 -16.43
CA ASP A 91 9.70 0.54 -17.34
C ASP A 91 9.57 2.06 -17.45
N ASP A 92 8.34 2.53 -17.69
CA ASP A 92 7.99 3.95 -17.75
C ASP A 92 6.71 4.20 -16.94
N ALA A 93 6.85 4.94 -15.84
CA ALA A 93 5.76 5.25 -14.94
C ALA A 93 5.97 6.63 -14.30
N MET A 94 5.01 7.54 -14.52
CA MET A 94 4.96 8.80 -13.77
C MET A 94 4.40 8.55 -12.37
N ILE A 95 5.01 9.16 -11.36
CA ILE A 95 4.57 9.06 -9.97
C ILE A 95 4.06 10.44 -9.54
N GLU A 96 2.81 10.48 -9.12
CA GLU A 96 2.24 11.63 -8.43
C GLU A 96 2.39 11.41 -6.93
N GLN A 97 2.95 12.38 -6.21
CA GLN A 97 3.16 12.28 -4.77
C GLN A 97 2.38 13.38 -4.04
N GLN A 98 1.91 13.05 -2.84
CA GLN A 98 1.28 14.01 -1.95
C GLN A 98 1.78 13.82 -0.52
N VAL A 99 2.04 14.94 0.14
CA VAL A 99 2.42 15.00 1.55
C VAL A 99 1.21 15.48 2.33
N PRO A 100 0.65 14.70 3.27
CA PRO A 100 -0.41 15.17 4.14
C PRO A 100 0.16 16.11 5.21
N ASN A 101 -0.57 17.17 5.56
CA ASN A 101 -0.22 18.02 6.70
C ASN A 101 -0.31 17.30 8.05
N PHE A 102 -1.12 16.24 8.14
CA PHE A 102 -1.24 15.46 9.37
C PHE A 102 -1.56 13.99 9.12
N ALA A 103 -1.18 13.15 10.10
CA ALA A 103 -1.68 11.80 10.30
C ALA A 103 -2.31 11.69 11.69
N LYS A 104 -3.54 11.14 11.78
CA LYS A 104 -4.27 10.96 13.03
C LYS A 104 -4.66 9.50 13.20
N ILE A 105 -4.30 8.90 14.34
CA ILE A 105 -4.77 7.57 14.73
C ILE A 105 -6.05 7.74 15.54
N ARG A 106 -7.13 7.08 15.13
CA ARG A 106 -8.44 7.15 15.78
C ARG A 106 -8.90 5.76 16.18
N LYS A 107 -9.25 5.56 17.45
CA LYS A 107 -9.95 4.35 17.89
C LYS A 107 -11.39 4.39 17.39
N LYS A 108 -11.86 3.32 16.76
CA LYS A 108 -13.26 3.17 16.35
C LYS A 108 -14.12 2.86 17.57
N LYS A 109 -15.15 3.68 17.82
CA LYS A 109 -16.09 3.50 18.93
C LYS A 109 -16.75 2.12 18.85
N GLY A 110 -16.81 1.41 19.98
CA GLY A 110 -17.42 0.08 20.05
C GLY A 110 -16.62 -1.06 19.39
N SER A 111 -15.37 -0.81 18.98
CA SER A 111 -14.51 -1.87 18.41
C SER A 111 -13.10 -1.82 19.00
N GLY A 112 -12.37 -2.93 18.87
CA GLY A 112 -10.93 -2.99 19.13
C GLY A 112 -10.05 -2.42 18.00
N SER A 113 -10.65 -1.81 16.97
CA SER A 113 -9.95 -1.37 15.76
C SER A 113 -9.59 0.12 15.78
N PHE A 114 -8.57 0.47 15.01
CA PHE A 114 -8.07 1.84 14.83
C PHE A 114 -8.03 2.19 13.35
N ASP A 115 -8.32 3.45 13.03
CA ASP A 115 -8.11 4.03 11.71
C ASP A 115 -6.93 4.98 11.75
N VAL A 116 -6.15 5.00 10.66
CA VAL A 116 -5.15 6.06 10.42
C VAL A 116 -5.69 6.97 9.33
N VAL A 117 -5.90 8.24 9.69
CA VAL A 117 -6.45 9.26 8.80
C VAL A 117 -5.33 10.22 8.40
N PHE A 118 -5.02 10.25 7.12
CA PHE A 118 -4.14 11.25 6.51
C PHE A 118 -4.98 12.40 5.96
N GLY A 119 -4.56 13.65 6.17
CA GLY A 119 -5.34 14.79 5.70
C GLY A 119 -4.56 16.09 5.60
N GLY A 120 -5.25 17.10 5.10
CA GLY A 120 -4.68 18.42 4.84
C GLY A 120 -3.65 18.39 3.71
N TYR A 121 -3.91 17.69 2.61
CA TYR A 121 -3.03 17.76 1.46
C TYR A 121 -3.09 19.18 0.87
N PRO A 122 -1.95 19.87 0.66
CA PRO A 122 -1.96 21.08 -0.15
C PRO A 122 -2.44 20.70 -1.56
N PHE A 123 -3.38 21.47 -2.11
CA PHE A 123 -4.15 21.10 -3.30
C PHE A 123 -3.32 20.95 -4.59
N ASN A 124 -2.00 21.13 -4.55
CA ASN A 124 -1.09 20.97 -5.69
C ASN A 124 0.26 20.43 -5.21
N GLY A 125 0.45 19.11 -5.28
CA GLY A 125 1.77 18.48 -5.11
C GLY A 125 2.51 18.40 -6.46
N PRO A 126 3.84 18.56 -6.50
CA PRO A 126 4.61 18.44 -7.74
C PRO A 126 4.53 17.02 -8.31
N ARG A 127 4.33 16.89 -9.62
CA ARG A 127 4.51 15.64 -10.36
C ARG A 127 6.00 15.40 -10.56
N SER A 128 6.52 14.25 -10.15
CA SER A 128 7.94 13.89 -10.35
C SER A 128 8.06 12.63 -11.21
N ASN A 129 8.98 12.68 -12.17
CA ASN A 129 9.40 11.48 -12.89
C ASN A 129 10.38 10.72 -12.02
N SER A 130 9.96 9.58 -11.47
CA SER A 130 10.84 8.68 -10.74
C SER A 130 10.68 7.26 -11.27
N HIS A 131 11.79 6.68 -11.74
CA HIS A 131 11.86 5.27 -12.09
C HIS A 131 11.96 4.45 -10.81
N MET A 132 10.82 3.93 -10.33
CA MET A 132 10.81 3.06 -9.15
C MET A 132 11.02 1.61 -9.58
N LYS A 133 12.24 1.08 -9.39
CA LYS A 133 12.47 -0.36 -9.36
C LYS A 133 12.04 -0.88 -7.99
N VAL A 134 10.86 -1.49 -7.90
CA VAL A 134 10.43 -2.20 -6.69
C VAL A 134 11.17 -3.53 -6.64
N ASP A 135 12.01 -3.72 -5.62
CA ASP A 135 12.75 -4.97 -5.42
C ASP A 135 11.76 -6.13 -5.14
N PRO A 136 11.68 -7.16 -6.00
CA PRO A 136 10.82 -8.32 -5.77
C PRO A 136 11.15 -9.06 -4.45
N ARG A 137 12.33 -8.85 -3.85
CA ARG A 137 12.71 -9.43 -2.55
C ARG A 137 12.03 -8.76 -1.35
N LEU A 138 11.60 -7.50 -1.47
CA LEU A 138 10.82 -6.82 -0.43
C LEU A 138 9.39 -7.35 -0.31
N THR A 139 9.03 -8.26 -1.22
CA THR A 139 7.73 -8.91 -1.32
C THR A 139 7.77 -10.35 -0.80
N LYS A 140 8.89 -10.75 -0.16
CA LYS A 140 8.98 -12.01 0.57
C LYS A 140 7.91 -12.02 1.66
N ILE A 141 6.78 -12.60 1.31
CA ILE A 141 5.89 -13.27 2.22
C ILE A 141 6.73 -14.42 2.77
N ASP A 142 7.20 -14.26 4.01
CA ASP A 142 7.68 -15.40 4.78
C ASP A 142 6.54 -16.44 4.77
N LYS A 143 6.84 -17.59 4.17
CA LYS A 143 5.99 -18.78 4.21
C LYS A 143 6.05 -19.41 5.59
#